data_AF-E1ZB03-F1
#
_entry.id   AF-E1ZB03-F1
#
_cell.length_a   1.000
_cell.length_b   1.000
_cell.length_c   1.000
_cell.angle_alpha   90.00
_cell.angle_beta   90.00
_cell.angle_gamma   90.00
#
_symmetry.space_group_name_H-M   'P 1'
#
loop_
_entity.id
_entity.type
_entity.pdbx_description
1 polymer ?
#
loop_
_entity_poly.entity_id
_entity_poly.type
_entity_poly.pdbx_seq_one_letter_code
_entity_poly.pdbx_strand_id
1 'polypeptide(L)'
;MAKASIIAGMAPDTPPEGMMPVESPPQLGLWHRPSCKRKDNSRLSAPTAHGRAVNKVKHHVWADIKHSRLSPPNAAFAQLALEHGQQHGLKKALPHDDQFFRPLYQTCEETVGHYSNVLIHGCGREARSFFPYDPVNCPECTGLPEHVAQAKQALARGYAVAATVVDFLSNHSLAGLPVFFHGFSSGGTMSLKLPGYLHDCCGEGREEGEAPGPGAGLRIDGIVSVDAAPEGGFGAEDEEGRFKLPSFPPTLFVVMERGKSRQRAPPQIEMLQDGGVPAEMIVSPPRAVGPTFFSDRIPTMSRRQSEALAGALRQIGLLDAQGYLLASPMDPGFVNTNTSSEAYQWGSRVQALLPWLAGEAWDAVVQEVWVAWGEHENLGDYVTASLAWLEAQGDADLPALLQALTVEKLAQLTAERRPGGGGAPAGAPSPSQPPR
;
A
#
# COMPACT_ATOMS: atom_id res chain seq x y z
N MET A 1 -62.77 -23.02 18.77
CA MET A 1 -62.57 -24.46 18.50
C MET A 1 -63.25 -24.81 17.19
N ALA A 2 -62.49 -24.99 16.11
CA ALA A 2 -62.91 -25.74 14.93
C ALA A 2 -61.64 -26.13 14.18
N LYS A 3 -61.38 -27.42 14.10
CA LYS A 3 -60.27 -28.06 13.39
C LYS A 3 -60.87 -29.01 12.36
N ALA A 4 -60.08 -29.20 11.30
CA ALA A 4 -60.07 -30.30 10.33
C ALA A 4 -61.15 -30.27 9.23
N SER A 5 -60.90 -30.71 8.01
CA SER A 5 -59.68 -31.05 7.25
C SER A 5 -60.17 -31.34 5.82
N ILE A 6 -59.41 -30.94 4.81
CA ILE A 6 -59.54 -31.48 3.44
C ILE A 6 -58.16 -31.98 3.02
N ILE A 7 -58.10 -33.26 2.67
CA ILE A 7 -56.95 -33.96 2.12
C ILE A 7 -57.17 -34.08 0.61
N ALA A 8 -56.19 -33.64 -0.18
CA ALA A 8 -55.86 -34.10 -1.54
C ALA A 8 -54.32 -34.04 -1.60
N GLY A 9 -53.57 -35.10 -1.90
CA GLY A 9 -53.66 -35.98 -3.06
C GLY A 9 -52.46 -35.67 -3.95
N MET A 10 -51.25 -36.06 -3.51
CA MET A 10 -49.97 -35.82 -4.19
C MET A 10 -49.68 -36.90 -5.24
N ALA A 11 -49.28 -36.47 -6.44
CA ALA A 11 -48.52 -37.26 -7.42
C ALA A 11 -47.13 -36.60 -7.60
N PRO A 12 -46.07 -37.36 -7.95
CA PRO A 12 -44.70 -36.89 -7.83
C PRO A 12 -44.25 -36.01 -9.00
N ASP A 13 -43.74 -34.83 -8.69
CA ASP A 13 -43.07 -33.93 -9.64
C ASP A 13 -41.68 -34.45 -10.02
N THR A 14 -41.45 -34.52 -11.33
CA THR A 14 -40.16 -34.59 -12.01
C THR A 14 -39.23 -33.43 -11.59
N PRO A 15 -37.92 -33.67 -11.36
CA PRO A 15 -36.97 -32.60 -11.06
C PRO A 15 -36.67 -31.76 -12.31
N PRO A 16 -36.46 -30.44 -12.17
CA PRO A 16 -36.06 -29.60 -13.30
C PRO A 16 -34.60 -29.88 -13.70
N GLU A 17 -34.39 -30.15 -14.99
CA GLU A 17 -33.10 -30.08 -15.64
C GLU A 17 -32.53 -28.66 -15.51
N GLY A 18 -31.39 -28.54 -14.83
CA GLY A 18 -30.73 -27.24 -14.63
C GLY A 18 -29.52 -27.27 -13.71
N MET A 19 -28.78 -28.38 -13.63
CA MET A 19 -27.44 -28.36 -13.05
C MET A 19 -26.46 -27.84 -14.09
N MET A 20 -26.04 -26.59 -13.94
CA MET A 20 -24.89 -26.05 -14.67
C MET A 20 -23.63 -26.83 -14.26
N PRO A 21 -22.73 -27.15 -15.20
CA PRO A 21 -21.48 -27.82 -14.87
C PRO A 21 -20.64 -26.92 -13.96
N VAL A 22 -20.12 -27.52 -12.89
CA VAL A 22 -19.05 -26.94 -12.07
C VAL A 22 -17.82 -26.86 -12.98
N GLU A 23 -17.58 -25.69 -13.57
CA GLU A 23 -16.30 -25.43 -14.23
C GLU A 23 -15.19 -25.57 -13.19
N SER A 24 -14.18 -26.38 -13.52
CA SER A 24 -12.96 -26.49 -12.72
C SER A 24 -12.32 -25.10 -12.57
N PRO A 25 -11.70 -24.78 -11.42
CA PRO A 25 -11.03 -23.50 -11.25
C PRO A 25 -10.04 -23.27 -12.40
N PRO A 26 -10.00 -22.06 -12.99
CA PRO A 26 -9.09 -21.77 -14.07
C PRO A 26 -7.66 -22.05 -13.59
N GLN A 27 -6.91 -22.84 -14.36
CA GLN A 27 -5.47 -22.94 -14.19
C GLN A 27 -4.91 -21.52 -14.24
N LEU A 28 -4.19 -21.15 -13.17
CA LEU A 28 -3.42 -19.92 -13.06
C LEU A 28 -2.70 -19.68 -14.39
N GLY A 29 -3.15 -18.68 -15.14
CA GLY A 29 -2.46 -18.23 -16.34
C GLY A 29 -1.05 -17.83 -15.93
N LEU A 30 -0.05 -18.57 -16.42
CA LEU A 30 1.34 -18.23 -16.32
C LEU A 30 1.54 -16.79 -16.80
N TRP A 31 1.85 -15.90 -15.86
CA TRP A 31 2.24 -14.52 -16.11
C TRP A 31 3.33 -14.48 -17.19
N HIS A 32 3.08 -13.74 -18.27
CA HIS A 32 4.12 -13.41 -19.23
C HIS A 32 5.21 -12.59 -18.51
N ARG A 33 6.46 -13.07 -18.61
CA ARG A 33 7.65 -12.47 -17.99
C ARG A 33 7.93 -11.09 -18.59
N PRO A 34 7.89 -9.99 -17.81
CA PRO A 34 8.62 -8.78 -18.14
C PRO A 34 10.10 -8.92 -17.73
N SER A 35 10.97 -8.05 -18.25
CA SER A 35 12.42 -8.03 -18.02
C SER A 35 12.87 -7.62 -16.60
N CYS A 36 11.96 -7.50 -15.62
CA CYS A 36 12.32 -7.20 -14.23
C CYS A 36 12.56 -8.51 -13.46
N LYS A 37 13.83 -8.92 -13.30
CA LYS A 37 14.18 -10.08 -12.46
C LYS A 37 14.33 -9.67 -11.00
N ARG A 38 13.67 -10.42 -10.11
CA ARG A 38 13.91 -10.40 -8.67
C ARG A 38 15.21 -11.17 -8.38
N LYS A 39 16.17 -10.57 -7.67
CA LYS A 39 17.38 -11.26 -7.19
C LYS A 39 17.14 -11.74 -5.77
N ASP A 40 17.29 -13.04 -5.57
CA ASP A 40 17.39 -13.67 -4.25
C ASP A 40 18.82 -13.50 -3.71
N ASN A 41 18.97 -13.08 -2.45
CA ASN A 41 20.26 -12.67 -1.85
C ASN A 41 21.11 -13.86 -1.35
N SER A 42 21.06 -15.01 -2.01
CA SER A 42 21.78 -16.23 -1.59
C SER A 42 23.20 -16.41 -2.18
N ARG A 43 23.80 -15.39 -2.81
CA ARG A 43 25.19 -15.48 -3.32
C ARG A 43 26.02 -14.21 -3.10
N LEU A 44 26.57 -14.09 -1.90
CA LEU A 44 27.83 -13.35 -1.68
C LEU A 44 28.98 -14.35 -1.76
N SER A 45 29.83 -14.19 -2.78
CA SER A 45 31.00 -15.03 -3.07
C SER A 45 32.16 -14.73 -2.13
N ALA A 46 32.70 -15.76 -1.48
CA ALA A 46 34.03 -15.76 -0.87
C ALA A 46 35.06 -16.41 -1.85
N PRO A 47 36.36 -16.04 -1.77
CA PRO A 47 37.33 -16.34 -2.81
C PRO A 47 37.83 -17.79 -2.82
N THR A 48 38.28 -18.20 -4.00
CA THR A 48 38.71 -19.53 -4.44
C THR A 48 39.86 -20.16 -3.64
N ALA A 49 39.78 -21.48 -3.41
CA ALA A 49 40.93 -22.40 -3.33
C ALA A 49 40.53 -23.85 -3.70
N HIS A 50 41.46 -24.57 -4.32
CA HIS A 50 41.32 -25.81 -5.09
C HIS A 50 40.82 -27.08 -4.34
N GLY A 51 40.21 -28.01 -5.10
CA GLY A 51 40.36 -29.46 -4.85
C GLY A 51 39.16 -30.38 -5.17
N ARG A 52 39.24 -31.05 -6.34
CA ARG A 52 38.65 -32.35 -6.78
C ARG A 52 37.21 -32.77 -6.44
N ALA A 53 36.56 -33.25 -7.51
CA ALA A 53 35.20 -33.77 -7.62
C ALA A 53 34.92 -35.08 -6.85
N VAL A 54 33.68 -35.24 -6.36
CA VAL A 54 32.83 -36.45 -6.50
C VAL A 54 31.35 -36.05 -6.45
N ASN A 55 30.54 -36.58 -7.37
CA ASN A 55 29.07 -36.50 -7.40
C ASN A 55 28.42 -36.91 -6.07
N LYS A 56 27.44 -36.11 -5.59
CA LYS A 56 26.25 -36.58 -4.88
C LYS A 56 25.21 -35.47 -4.82
N VAL A 57 24.09 -35.69 -5.51
CA VAL A 57 22.83 -34.97 -5.32
C VAL A 57 22.34 -35.25 -3.91
N LYS A 58 22.19 -34.23 -3.08
CA LYS A 58 21.40 -34.26 -1.83
C LYS A 58 20.70 -32.93 -1.62
N HIS A 59 19.38 -33.02 -1.47
CA HIS A 59 18.50 -31.97 -0.95
C HIS A 59 18.87 -31.62 0.50
N HIS A 60 19.07 -30.33 0.83
CA HIS A 60 18.95 -29.71 2.16
C HIS A 60 18.71 -28.20 1.93
N VAL A 61 17.63 -27.55 2.39
CA VAL A 61 17.18 -27.27 3.79
C VAL A 61 18.20 -26.41 4.55
N TRP A 62 17.81 -25.14 4.76
CA TRP A 62 18.21 -24.14 5.76
C TRP A 62 19.71 -24.01 6.12
N ALA A 63 20.24 -22.80 5.91
CA ALA A 63 21.43 -22.32 6.60
C ALA A 63 21.07 -21.06 7.41
N ASP A 64 21.15 -21.20 8.74
CA ASP A 64 21.17 -20.15 9.75
C ASP A 64 22.28 -19.14 9.43
N ILE A 65 21.93 -17.85 9.37
CA ILE A 65 22.86 -16.75 9.66
C ILE A 65 22.52 -16.28 11.07
N LYS A 66 23.24 -16.80 12.07
CA LYS A 66 23.22 -16.27 13.44
C LYS A 66 24.29 -15.18 13.56
N HIS A 67 23.86 -14.03 14.08
CA HIS A 67 24.66 -12.86 14.45
C HIS A 67 25.06 -11.94 13.30
N SER A 68 24.11 -11.12 12.82
CA SER A 68 24.45 -9.80 12.27
C SER A 68 23.72 -8.75 13.10
N ARG A 69 24.46 -8.02 13.94
CA ARG A 69 23.91 -6.82 14.59
C ARG A 69 23.29 -5.96 13.49
N LEU A 70 22.01 -5.57 13.67
CA LEU A 70 21.38 -4.56 12.82
C LEU A 70 22.35 -3.40 12.63
N SER A 71 22.54 -2.96 11.39
CA SER A 71 23.27 -1.72 11.17
C SER A 71 22.60 -0.63 12.02
N PRO A 72 23.37 0.28 12.62
CA PRO A 72 22.83 1.32 13.47
C PRO A 72 21.59 2.06 12.88
N PRO A 73 21.49 2.36 11.56
CA PRO A 73 20.29 2.97 10.94
C PRO A 73 19.02 2.12 11.02
N ASN A 74 19.13 0.78 10.96
CA ASN A 74 17.98 -0.10 11.15
C ASN A 74 17.52 -0.13 12.61
N ALA A 75 18.42 0.18 13.56
CA ALA A 75 18.05 0.31 14.96
C ALA A 75 17.19 1.57 15.21
N ALA A 76 17.44 2.67 14.49
CA ALA A 76 16.60 3.87 14.52
C ALA A 76 15.18 3.60 13.98
N PHE A 77 15.07 2.95 12.82
CA PHE A 77 13.78 2.50 12.27
C PHE A 77 13.05 1.53 13.21
N ALA A 78 13.78 0.57 13.80
CA ALA A 78 13.22 -0.37 14.76
C ALA A 78 12.75 0.32 16.04
N GLN A 79 13.49 1.33 16.52
CA GLN A 79 13.14 2.11 17.71
C GLN A 79 11.89 2.96 17.47
N LEU A 80 11.80 3.66 16.34
CA LEU A 80 10.59 4.42 15.97
C LEU A 80 9.37 3.48 15.81
N ALA A 81 9.56 2.30 15.21
CA ALA A 81 8.51 1.29 15.10
C ALA A 81 8.07 0.75 16.47
N LEU A 82 9.03 0.55 17.40
CA LEU A 82 8.78 0.15 18.79
C LEU A 82 7.97 1.21 19.54
N GLU A 83 8.42 2.47 19.51
CA GLU A 83 7.77 3.60 20.19
C GLU A 83 6.36 3.84 19.66
N HIS A 84 6.19 3.82 18.34
CA HIS A 84 4.88 3.94 17.71
C HIS A 84 3.97 2.76 18.08
N GLY A 85 4.49 1.54 18.11
CA GLY A 85 3.73 0.38 18.54
C GLY A 85 3.26 0.47 20.00
N GLN A 86 4.10 0.99 20.89
CA GLN A 86 3.74 1.25 22.30
C GLN A 86 2.65 2.32 22.43
N GLN A 87 2.74 3.42 21.68
CA GLN A 87 1.72 4.48 21.65
C GLN A 87 0.33 3.97 21.21
N HIS A 88 0.28 2.96 20.34
CA HIS A 88 -0.96 2.35 19.86
C HIS A 88 -1.36 1.06 20.59
N GLY A 89 -0.77 0.78 21.76
CA GLY A 89 -1.22 -0.31 22.64
C GLY A 89 -0.81 -1.71 22.19
N LEU A 90 0.22 -1.87 21.36
CA LEU A 90 0.83 -3.17 21.09
C LEU A 90 1.59 -3.64 22.35
N LYS A 91 0.94 -4.49 23.17
CA LYS A 91 1.43 -4.95 24.48
C LYS A 91 2.60 -5.95 24.44
N LYS A 92 3.11 -6.32 23.26
CA LYS A 92 4.29 -7.19 23.14
C LYS A 92 5.46 -6.39 22.58
N ALA A 93 6.56 -6.39 23.32
CA ALA A 93 7.86 -6.01 22.78
C ALA A 93 8.08 -6.77 21.47
N LEU A 94 8.44 -6.07 20.40
CA LEU A 94 8.92 -6.69 19.17
C LEU A 94 10.13 -7.57 19.58
N PRO A 95 10.12 -8.88 19.30
CA PRO A 95 11.28 -9.71 19.56
C PRO A 95 12.50 -9.12 18.86
N HIS A 96 13.61 -9.03 19.58
CA HIS A 96 14.92 -8.58 19.10
C HIS A 96 15.57 -9.60 18.14
N ASP A 97 14.77 -10.29 17.33
CA ASP A 97 15.22 -11.32 16.39
C ASP A 97 15.40 -10.70 15.01
N ASP A 98 16.58 -10.90 14.42
CA ASP A 98 17.01 -10.44 13.08
C ASP A 98 16.08 -10.90 11.93
N GLN A 99 15.04 -11.69 12.23
CA GLN A 99 14.04 -12.19 11.29
C GLN A 99 12.90 -11.18 11.02
N PHE A 100 12.72 -10.15 11.86
CA PHE A 100 11.57 -9.24 11.75
C PHE A 100 11.66 -8.22 10.60
N PHE A 101 12.85 -7.94 10.09
CA PHE A 101 13.06 -7.07 8.94
C PHE A 101 13.70 -7.84 7.79
N ARG A 102 12.89 -8.64 7.09
CA ARG A 102 13.26 -9.10 5.74
C ARG A 102 12.80 -8.05 4.73
N PRO A 103 13.70 -7.23 4.17
CA PRO A 103 13.30 -6.29 3.14
C PRO A 103 12.83 -7.06 1.91
N LEU A 104 11.57 -6.84 1.54
CA LEU A 104 11.09 -7.16 0.20
C LEU A 104 11.36 -5.94 -0.68
N TYR A 105 11.95 -6.18 -1.84
CA TYR A 105 12.26 -5.13 -2.80
C TYR A 105 12.08 -5.61 -4.22
N GLN A 106 11.84 -4.65 -5.11
CA GLN A 106 11.79 -4.89 -6.55
C GLN A 106 12.49 -3.75 -7.29
N THR A 107 13.29 -4.15 -8.27
CA THR A 107 13.97 -3.27 -9.23
C THR A 107 13.76 -3.84 -10.63
N CYS A 108 13.90 -3.01 -11.66
CA CYS A 108 13.90 -3.47 -13.05
C CYS A 108 15.33 -3.47 -13.58
N GLU A 109 15.74 -4.58 -14.24
CA GLU A 109 17.15 -4.86 -14.61
C GLU A 109 17.77 -3.81 -15.56
N GLU A 110 16.95 -3.02 -16.25
CA GLU A 110 17.39 -2.01 -17.23
C GLU A 110 17.52 -0.60 -16.65
N THR A 111 17.22 -0.38 -15.36
CA THR A 111 17.27 0.94 -14.74
C THR A 111 18.31 1.02 -13.63
N VAL A 112 19.31 1.87 -13.85
CA VAL A 112 19.83 2.71 -12.75
C VAL A 112 18.63 3.54 -12.32
N GLY A 113 18.00 3.23 -11.17
CA GLY A 113 16.87 4.01 -10.69
C GLY A 113 17.25 5.48 -10.63
N HIS A 114 16.38 6.39 -11.10
CA HIS A 114 16.61 7.82 -10.89
C HIS A 114 16.13 8.26 -9.50
N TYR A 115 15.32 7.43 -8.84
CA TYR A 115 14.64 7.70 -7.59
C TYR A 115 14.42 6.41 -6.78
N SER A 116 14.20 6.54 -5.47
CA SER A 116 13.81 5.44 -4.57
C SER A 116 12.46 5.75 -3.90
N ASN A 117 11.57 4.76 -3.84
CA ASN A 117 10.28 4.87 -3.17
C ASN A 117 10.15 3.81 -2.06
N VAL A 118 9.97 4.26 -0.83
CA VAL A 118 9.81 3.41 0.35
C VAL A 118 8.33 3.29 0.66
N LEU A 119 7.79 2.07 0.53
CA LEU A 119 6.38 1.79 0.79
C LEU A 119 6.19 1.23 2.20
N ILE A 120 5.34 1.88 3.00
CA ILE A 120 5.11 1.51 4.40
C ILE A 120 3.63 1.19 4.60
N HIS A 121 3.36 -0.06 4.99
CA HIS A 121 2.00 -0.52 5.21
C HIS A 121 1.40 0.04 6.51
N GLY A 122 0.07 -0.01 6.62
CA GLY A 122 -0.66 0.31 7.85
C GLY A 122 -0.78 -0.87 8.82
N CYS A 123 -1.40 -0.64 9.97
CA CYS A 123 -1.74 -1.69 10.94
C CYS A 123 -2.61 -2.78 10.29
N GLY A 124 -2.33 -4.05 10.59
CA GLY A 124 -3.09 -5.19 10.05
C GLY A 124 -2.83 -5.50 8.57
N ARG A 125 -1.85 -4.84 7.96
CA ARG A 125 -1.29 -5.17 6.64
C ARG A 125 0.18 -5.56 6.81
N GLU A 126 0.80 -6.04 5.73
CA GLU A 126 2.17 -6.53 5.73
C GLU A 126 2.90 -6.07 4.46
N ALA A 127 4.23 -5.96 4.51
CA ALA A 127 5.04 -5.58 3.34
C ALA A 127 4.83 -6.50 2.13
N ARG A 128 4.47 -7.76 2.37
CA ARG A 128 4.14 -8.76 1.33
C ARG A 128 2.88 -8.43 0.52
N SER A 129 2.06 -7.48 0.98
CA SER A 129 0.88 -7.00 0.25
C SER A 129 1.24 -6.18 -0.98
N PHE A 130 2.41 -5.56 -1.03
CA PHE A 130 2.87 -4.74 -2.17
C PHE A 130 3.28 -5.54 -3.40
N PHE A 131 3.40 -6.86 -3.27
CA PHE A 131 3.89 -7.74 -4.31
C PHE A 131 2.81 -8.76 -4.68
N PRO A 132 2.57 -9.03 -5.97
CA PRO A 132 1.62 -10.05 -6.39
C PRO A 132 1.94 -11.41 -5.77
N TYR A 133 0.90 -12.18 -5.44
CA TYR A 133 1.08 -13.59 -5.12
C TYR A 133 1.74 -14.31 -6.30
N ASP A 134 2.82 -15.03 -6.02
CA ASP A 134 3.51 -15.88 -6.99
C ASP A 134 3.87 -17.20 -6.29
N PRO A 135 3.25 -18.33 -6.64
CA PRO A 135 3.44 -19.59 -5.93
C PRO A 135 4.88 -20.13 -6.01
N VAL A 136 5.69 -19.64 -6.94
CA VAL A 136 7.08 -20.07 -7.14
C VAL A 136 8.06 -19.11 -6.49
N ASN A 137 7.86 -17.80 -6.71
CA ASN A 137 8.83 -16.78 -6.34
C ASN A 137 8.46 -16.04 -5.05
N CYS A 138 7.19 -15.99 -4.68
CA CYS A 138 6.70 -15.36 -3.44
C CYS A 138 5.41 -16.03 -2.93
N PRO A 139 5.45 -17.29 -2.51
CA PRO A 139 4.26 -17.98 -1.99
C PRO A 139 3.68 -17.30 -0.74
N GLU A 140 4.45 -16.44 -0.07
CA GLU A 140 4.01 -15.63 1.06
C GLU A 140 3.35 -14.30 0.68
N CYS A 141 3.49 -13.84 -0.56
CA CYS A 141 2.95 -12.55 -1.00
C CYS A 141 1.42 -12.58 -1.07
N THR A 142 0.75 -11.57 -0.51
CA THR A 142 -0.72 -11.50 -0.50
C THR A 142 -1.27 -10.72 -1.69
N GLY A 143 -0.50 -9.80 -2.27
CA GLY A 143 -0.86 -9.11 -3.51
C GLY A 143 -2.15 -8.29 -3.45
N LEU A 144 -2.35 -7.54 -2.37
CA LEU A 144 -3.55 -6.69 -2.22
C LEU A 144 -3.60 -5.62 -3.32
N PRO A 145 -4.73 -5.44 -4.03
CA PRO A 145 -4.80 -4.62 -5.24
C PRO A 145 -4.24 -3.20 -5.07
N GLU A 146 -4.61 -2.49 -4.00
CA GLU A 146 -4.14 -1.12 -3.77
C GLU A 146 -2.63 -1.05 -3.52
N HIS A 147 -2.10 -2.01 -2.77
CA HIS A 147 -0.67 -2.08 -2.44
C HIS A 147 0.14 -2.44 -3.70
N VAL A 148 -0.31 -3.42 -4.47
CA VAL A 148 0.32 -3.81 -5.73
C VAL A 148 0.26 -2.67 -6.75
N ALA A 149 -0.84 -1.91 -6.80
CA ALA A 149 -0.97 -0.74 -7.67
C ALA A 149 0.07 0.34 -7.34
N GLN A 150 0.36 0.57 -6.06
CA GLN A 150 1.42 1.49 -5.62
C GLN A 150 2.79 1.04 -6.12
N ALA A 151 3.14 -0.23 -5.90
CA ALA A 151 4.43 -0.78 -6.32
C ALA A 151 4.59 -0.72 -7.85
N LYS A 152 3.56 -1.13 -8.61
CA LYS A 152 3.60 -1.11 -10.08
C LYS A 152 3.75 0.29 -10.65
N GLN A 153 3.02 1.28 -10.13
CA GLN A 153 3.12 2.67 -10.60
C GLN A 153 4.50 3.27 -10.29
N ALA A 154 5.05 3.01 -9.10
CA ALA A 154 6.41 3.41 -8.76
C ALA A 154 7.45 2.78 -9.72
N LEU A 155 7.37 1.46 -9.94
CA LEU A 155 8.26 0.75 -10.86
C LEU A 155 8.14 1.26 -12.30
N ALA A 156 6.92 1.49 -12.80
CA ALA A 156 6.67 2.01 -14.14
C ALA A 156 7.23 3.43 -14.35
N ARG A 157 7.40 4.22 -13.28
CA ARG A 157 8.07 5.52 -13.30
C ARG A 157 9.59 5.43 -13.16
N GLY A 158 10.13 4.26 -12.81
CA GLY A 158 11.57 4.00 -12.68
C GLY A 158 12.10 4.14 -11.25
N TYR A 159 11.24 4.02 -10.23
CA TYR A 159 11.64 3.96 -8.84
C TYR A 159 12.10 2.56 -8.45
N ALA A 160 13.09 2.46 -7.58
CA ALA A 160 13.31 1.26 -6.79
C ALA A 160 12.32 1.23 -5.61
N VAL A 161 11.69 0.07 -5.35
CA VAL A 161 10.74 -0.10 -4.24
C VAL A 161 11.39 -0.89 -3.11
N ALA A 162 11.38 -0.35 -1.89
CA ALA A 162 12.04 -0.94 -0.72
C ALA A 162 11.20 -0.89 0.57
N ALA A 163 11.40 -1.89 1.44
CA ALA A 163 10.78 -1.96 2.77
C ALA A 163 11.74 -1.55 3.93
N THR A 164 13.06 -1.53 3.70
CA THR A 164 14.05 -0.94 4.62
C THR A 164 14.90 0.05 3.84
N VAL A 165 15.40 1.11 4.49
CA VAL A 165 15.86 2.30 3.77
C VAL A 165 17.37 2.38 3.67
N VAL A 166 18.11 2.55 4.76
CA VAL A 166 19.53 2.97 4.67
C VAL A 166 20.46 1.89 4.12
N ASP A 167 20.39 0.67 4.66
CA ASP A 167 21.21 -0.45 4.15
C ASP A 167 20.83 -0.82 2.72
N PHE A 168 19.54 -0.75 2.41
CA PHE A 168 19.03 -1.03 1.08
C PHE A 168 19.59 -0.04 0.06
N LEU A 169 19.48 1.26 0.34
CA LEU A 169 19.98 2.30 -0.57
C LEU A 169 21.48 2.14 -0.82
N SER A 170 22.24 1.83 0.23
CA SER A 170 23.69 1.64 0.15
C SER A 170 24.06 0.37 -0.64
N ASN A 171 23.42 -0.76 -0.34
CA ASN A 171 23.74 -2.06 -0.94
C ASN A 171 23.25 -2.19 -2.39
N HIS A 172 22.35 -1.32 -2.84
CA HIS A 172 21.77 -1.35 -4.18
C HIS A 172 22.17 -0.17 -5.07
N SER A 173 23.21 0.60 -4.67
CA SER A 173 23.70 1.75 -5.45
C SER A 173 22.62 2.81 -5.70
N LEU A 174 21.74 3.01 -4.72
CA LEU A 174 20.68 4.02 -4.73
C LEU A 174 20.97 5.17 -3.76
N ALA A 175 22.09 5.12 -3.05
CA ALA A 175 22.55 6.20 -2.19
C ALA A 175 22.72 7.51 -3.00
N GLY A 176 22.15 8.60 -2.48
CA GLY A 176 22.20 9.92 -3.12
C GLY A 176 21.11 10.18 -4.18
N LEU A 177 20.27 9.19 -4.49
CA LEU A 177 19.06 9.42 -5.28
C LEU A 177 17.96 10.00 -4.39
N PRO A 178 16.98 10.75 -4.96
CA PRO A 178 15.88 11.25 -4.16
C PRO A 178 15.05 10.09 -3.58
N VAL A 179 14.66 10.21 -2.32
CA VAL A 179 13.91 9.19 -1.58
C VAL A 179 12.53 9.71 -1.21
N PHE A 180 11.50 9.07 -1.74
CA PHE A 180 10.11 9.35 -1.38
C PHE A 180 9.57 8.28 -0.44
N PHE A 181 8.80 8.71 0.55
CA PHE A 181 8.13 7.83 1.48
C PHE A 181 6.63 7.83 1.19
N HIS A 182 6.06 6.65 1.00
CA HIS A 182 4.64 6.47 0.77
C HIS A 182 4.09 5.54 1.84
N GLY A 183 3.33 6.11 2.78
CA GLY A 183 2.82 5.38 3.92
C GLY A 183 1.31 5.41 4.02
N PHE A 184 0.70 4.29 4.40
CA PHE A 184 -0.73 4.20 4.70
C PHE A 184 -0.99 4.09 6.22
N SER A 185 -1.96 4.85 6.74
CA SER A 185 -2.40 4.77 8.14
C SER A 185 -1.23 4.97 9.13
N SER A 186 -0.90 4.00 9.97
CA SER A 186 0.29 4.07 10.85
C SER A 186 1.59 4.23 10.06
N GLY A 187 1.69 3.65 8.86
CA GLY A 187 2.82 3.86 7.95
C GLY A 187 2.94 5.29 7.44
N GLY A 188 1.81 5.95 7.19
CA GLY A 188 1.79 7.39 6.84
C GLY A 188 2.20 8.26 8.02
N THR A 189 1.69 7.93 9.22
CA THR A 189 2.11 8.57 10.47
C THR A 189 3.61 8.42 10.72
N MET A 190 4.16 7.22 10.51
CA MET A 190 5.60 6.97 10.61
C MET A 190 6.39 7.80 9.59
N SER A 191 5.90 7.89 8.35
CA SER A 191 6.53 8.68 7.29
C SER A 191 6.60 10.16 7.66
N LEU A 192 5.53 10.72 8.25
CA LEU A 192 5.47 12.10 8.72
C LEU A 192 6.42 12.38 9.90
N LYS A 193 6.59 11.42 10.82
CA LYS A 193 7.47 11.57 12.00
C LYS A 193 8.95 11.41 11.68
N LEU A 194 9.27 10.66 10.62
CA LEU A 194 10.64 10.26 10.33
C LEU A 194 11.60 11.45 10.07
N PRO A 195 11.24 12.53 9.34
CA PRO A 195 12.13 13.68 9.19
C PRO A 195 12.53 14.32 10.53
N GLY A 196 11.60 14.42 11.48
CA GLY A 196 11.88 14.94 12.82
C GLY A 196 12.85 14.03 13.58
N TYR A 197 12.61 12.71 13.54
CA TYR A 197 13.53 11.74 14.12
C TYR A 197 14.94 11.83 13.49
N LEU A 198 15.05 11.93 12.16
CA LEU A 198 16.33 12.07 11.48
C LEU A 198 17.04 13.37 11.82
N HIS A 199 16.30 14.47 11.98
CA HIS A 199 16.83 15.75 12.44
C HIS A 199 17.44 15.61 13.85
N ASP A 200 16.68 15.04 14.79
CA ASP A 200 17.07 14.91 16.19
C ASP A 200 18.20 13.89 16.41
N CYS A 201 18.18 12.74 15.72
CA CYS A 201 19.17 11.67 15.91
C CYS A 201 20.48 11.89 15.14
N CYS A 202 20.38 12.55 13.98
CA CYS A 202 21.31 12.34 12.89
C CYS A 202 21.66 13.61 12.11
N GLY A 203 21.02 14.75 12.41
CA GLY A 203 21.19 16.04 11.74
C GLY A 203 21.97 17.11 12.53
N GLU A 204 21.80 18.38 12.12
CA GLU A 204 22.55 19.58 12.55
C GLU A 204 22.41 19.98 14.03
N GLY A 205 21.63 19.25 14.84
CA GLY A 205 21.50 19.47 16.28
C GLY A 205 22.60 18.83 17.13
N ARG A 206 23.61 18.20 16.51
CA ARG A 206 24.73 17.54 17.23
C ARG A 206 25.86 18.52 17.51
N GLU A 207 26.50 18.37 18.67
CA GLU A 207 27.71 19.13 19.02
C GLU A 207 28.85 18.82 18.02
N GLU A 208 29.67 19.84 17.70
CA GLU A 208 30.86 19.66 16.87
C GLU A 208 31.75 18.55 17.44
N GLY A 209 32.02 17.51 16.62
CA GLY A 209 32.93 16.41 16.96
C GLY A 209 32.28 15.07 17.30
N GLU A 210 30.95 15.00 17.38
CA GLU A 210 30.26 13.71 17.49
C GLU A 210 30.29 12.93 16.16
N ALA A 211 30.50 11.60 16.25
CA ALA A 211 30.43 10.74 15.08
C ALA A 211 29.01 10.77 14.47
N PRO A 212 28.88 10.76 13.14
CA PRO A 212 27.59 10.80 12.48
C PRO A 212 26.67 9.68 12.99
N GLY A 213 25.45 10.05 13.36
CA GLY A 213 24.45 9.11 13.84
C GLY A 213 24.02 8.09 12.78
N PRO A 214 23.45 6.96 13.21
CA PRO A 214 22.77 6.01 12.32
C PRO A 214 21.69 6.64 11.42
N GLY A 215 22.00 6.86 10.14
CA GLY A 215 21.09 7.51 9.20
C GLY A 215 21.55 8.90 8.75
N ALA A 216 22.70 9.36 9.25
CA ALA A 216 23.38 10.53 8.73
C ALA A 216 23.55 10.41 7.20
N GLY A 217 23.04 11.40 6.47
CA GLY A 217 23.02 11.42 5.00
C GLY A 217 21.76 10.84 4.35
N LEU A 218 20.82 10.26 5.11
CA LEU A 218 19.49 9.96 4.58
C LEU A 218 18.69 11.26 4.48
N ARG A 219 18.45 11.70 3.26
CA ARG A 219 17.51 12.78 2.94
C ARG A 219 16.19 12.17 2.48
N ILE A 220 15.10 12.71 2.99
CA ILE A 220 13.74 12.42 2.50
C ILE A 220 13.36 13.59 1.61
N ASP A 221 12.96 13.30 0.37
CA ASP A 221 12.68 14.32 -0.65
C ASP A 221 11.19 14.55 -0.86
N GLY A 222 10.33 13.74 -0.24
CA GLY A 222 8.89 13.79 -0.44
C GLY A 222 8.14 12.75 0.40
N ILE A 223 6.95 13.11 0.86
CA ILE A 223 6.07 12.22 1.63
C ILE A 223 4.69 12.17 0.98
N VAL A 224 4.16 10.95 0.80
CA VAL A 224 2.74 10.69 0.54
C VAL A 224 2.15 10.02 1.77
N SER A 225 1.25 10.73 2.45
CA SER A 225 0.56 10.24 3.65
C SER A 225 -0.87 9.84 3.29
N VAL A 226 -1.12 8.53 3.15
CA VAL A 226 -2.43 7.97 2.78
C VAL A 226 -3.26 7.64 4.01
N ASP A 227 -4.42 8.27 4.09
CA ASP A 227 -5.39 8.22 5.20
C ASP A 227 -4.75 8.35 6.59
N ALA A 228 -3.71 9.19 6.67
CA ALA A 228 -2.93 9.39 7.87
C ALA A 228 -2.67 10.88 8.09
N ALA A 229 -3.22 11.38 9.18
CA ALA A 229 -3.07 12.74 9.66
C ALA A 229 -3.18 12.66 11.20
N PRO A 230 -2.07 12.46 11.93
CA PRO A 230 -2.08 12.26 13.38
C PRO A 230 -2.68 13.47 14.12
N GLU A 231 -3.25 13.24 15.31
CA GLU A 231 -3.71 14.32 16.19
C GLU A 231 -2.51 14.89 16.96
N GLY A 232 -2.37 16.22 16.94
CA GLY A 232 -1.09 16.87 17.28
C GLY A 232 -0.07 16.62 16.16
N GLY A 233 0.76 17.60 15.83
CA GLY A 233 1.70 17.38 14.74
C GLY A 233 2.77 16.36 15.12
N PHE A 234 3.39 15.88 14.06
CA PHE A 234 4.11 14.62 14.00
C PHE A 234 5.55 14.80 14.52
N GLY A 235 5.72 15.52 15.63
CA GLY A 235 7.03 15.89 16.16
C GLY A 235 7.75 16.92 15.29
N ALA A 236 7.00 17.65 14.46
CA ALA A 236 7.53 18.67 13.57
C ALA A 236 7.43 20.07 14.17
N GLU A 237 6.85 20.19 15.36
CA GLU A 237 6.70 21.43 16.11
C GLU A 237 7.66 21.53 17.31
N ASP A 238 7.94 22.77 17.71
CA ASP A 238 8.53 23.12 19.00
C ASP A 238 7.50 23.10 20.15
N GLU A 239 7.94 23.42 21.37
CA GLU A 239 7.08 23.46 22.55
C GLU A 239 5.97 24.52 22.46
N GLU A 240 6.12 25.52 21.59
CA GLU A 240 5.14 26.56 21.32
C GLU A 240 4.21 26.21 20.15
N GLY A 241 4.34 25.02 19.56
CA GLY A 241 3.52 24.56 18.45
C GLY A 241 3.91 25.16 17.09
N ARG A 242 5.09 25.79 16.98
CA ARG A 242 5.59 26.31 15.71
C ARG A 242 6.40 25.24 15.00
N PHE A 243 6.28 25.20 13.68
CA PHE A 243 7.07 24.31 12.86
C PHE A 243 8.59 24.55 13.03
N LYS A 244 9.35 23.49 13.32
CA LYS A 244 10.78 23.57 13.70
C LYS A 244 11.76 22.89 12.74
N LEU A 245 11.28 22.27 11.66
CA LEU A 245 12.10 21.41 10.80
C LEU A 245 12.47 22.10 9.47
N PRO A 246 13.65 22.74 9.36
CA PRO A 246 13.99 23.60 8.22
C PRO A 246 14.16 22.88 6.87
N SER A 247 14.23 21.55 6.87
CA SER A 247 14.40 20.73 5.65
C SER A 247 13.37 19.61 5.56
N PHE A 248 12.17 19.85 6.06
CA PHE A 248 11.08 18.89 5.92
C PHE A 248 10.64 18.80 4.44
N PRO A 249 10.38 17.59 3.93
CA PRO A 249 10.07 17.40 2.52
C PRO A 249 8.67 17.88 2.15
N PRO A 250 8.44 18.22 0.87
CA PRO A 250 7.10 18.36 0.31
C PRO A 250 6.20 17.18 0.70
N THR A 251 4.98 17.47 1.15
CA THR A 251 4.11 16.46 1.76
C THR A 251 2.71 16.50 1.18
N LEU A 252 2.28 15.38 0.60
CA LEU A 252 0.94 15.23 0.05
C LEU A 252 0.09 14.33 0.93
N PHE A 253 -1.05 14.83 1.40
CA PHE A 253 -2.03 14.06 2.13
C PHE A 253 -3.05 13.48 1.17
N VAL A 254 -3.22 12.16 1.16
CA VAL A 254 -4.28 11.49 0.38
C VAL A 254 -5.31 10.97 1.38
N VAL A 255 -6.41 11.68 1.53
CA VAL A 255 -7.45 11.37 2.53
C VAL A 255 -8.68 10.78 1.87
N MET A 256 -9.43 9.96 2.59
CA MET A 256 -10.73 9.50 2.11
C MET A 256 -11.85 10.42 2.60
N GLU A 257 -12.90 10.59 1.80
CA GLU A 257 -13.96 11.57 2.05
C GLU A 257 -14.69 11.36 3.39
N ARG A 258 -14.91 10.10 3.77
CA ARG A 258 -15.56 9.70 5.03
C ARG A 258 -14.57 9.43 6.16
N GLY A 259 -13.27 9.47 5.87
CA GLY A 259 -12.19 9.23 6.83
C GLY A 259 -11.98 10.41 7.78
N LYS A 260 -11.57 10.10 9.02
CA LYS A 260 -11.19 11.11 10.02
C LYS A 260 -9.95 11.92 9.60
N SER A 261 -9.10 11.35 8.74
CA SER A 261 -7.92 12.02 8.19
C SER A 261 -8.29 13.31 7.44
N ARG A 262 -9.45 13.35 6.75
CA ARG A 262 -9.94 14.53 6.02
C ARG A 262 -10.10 15.77 6.90
N GLN A 263 -10.51 15.59 8.16
CA GLN A 263 -10.67 16.69 9.11
C GLN A 263 -9.35 17.06 9.79
N ARG A 264 -8.42 16.11 9.89
CA ARG A 264 -7.14 16.27 10.61
C ARG A 264 -6.00 16.79 9.73
N ALA A 265 -6.06 16.57 8.42
CA ALA A 265 -5.03 17.00 7.48
C ALA A 265 -4.95 18.53 7.29
N PRO A 266 -6.06 19.29 7.19
CA PRO A 266 -5.97 20.73 6.88
C PRO A 266 -5.12 21.54 7.87
N PRO A 267 -5.25 21.38 9.21
CA PRO A 267 -4.38 22.10 10.15
C PRO A 267 -2.88 21.73 10.01
N GLN A 268 -2.57 20.50 9.60
CA GLN A 268 -1.19 20.06 9.37
C GLN A 268 -0.62 20.66 8.08
N ILE A 269 -1.46 20.78 7.05
CA ILE A 269 -1.09 21.43 5.79
C ILE A 269 -0.80 22.91 6.03
N GLU A 270 -1.67 23.60 6.77
CA GLU A 270 -1.47 25.00 7.17
C GLU A 270 -0.14 25.18 7.92
N MET A 271 0.11 24.35 8.94
CA MET A 271 1.37 24.36 9.69
C MET A 271 2.61 24.15 8.80
N LEU A 272 2.56 23.21 7.85
CA LEU A 272 3.65 22.96 6.91
C LEU A 272 3.88 24.14 5.97
N GLN A 273 2.79 24.69 5.41
CA GLN A 273 2.84 25.83 4.50
C GLN A 273 3.36 27.10 5.19
N ASP A 274 2.95 27.35 6.43
CA ASP A 274 3.48 28.45 7.26
C ASP A 274 4.99 28.27 7.54
N GLY A 275 5.44 27.01 7.63
CA GLY A 275 6.85 26.62 7.71
C GLY A 275 7.61 26.69 6.38
N GLY A 276 6.97 27.12 5.28
CA GLY A 276 7.56 27.17 3.94
C GLY A 276 7.69 25.81 3.25
N VAL A 277 7.00 24.78 3.74
CA VAL A 277 6.99 23.44 3.16
C VAL A 277 5.78 23.30 2.24
N PRO A 278 5.98 22.94 0.95
CA PRO A 278 4.88 22.62 0.06
C PRO A 278 4.05 21.45 0.62
N ALA A 279 2.78 21.70 0.86
CA ALA A 279 1.86 20.67 1.34
C ALA A 279 0.48 20.83 0.69
N GLU A 280 -0.13 19.71 0.31
CA GLU A 280 -1.43 19.69 -0.38
C GLU A 280 -2.26 18.47 0.02
N MET A 281 -3.54 18.47 -0.37
CA MET A 281 -4.47 17.38 -0.09
C MET A 281 -5.21 16.87 -1.33
N ILE A 282 -5.28 15.54 -1.46
CA ILE A 282 -6.19 14.84 -2.37
C ILE A 282 -7.32 14.23 -1.52
N VAL A 283 -8.57 14.49 -1.89
CA VAL A 283 -9.74 13.87 -1.25
C VAL A 283 -10.32 12.79 -2.16
N SER A 284 -10.22 11.53 -1.75
CA SER A 284 -10.80 10.40 -2.46
C SER A 284 -12.29 10.23 -2.12
N PRO A 285 -13.20 10.35 -3.09
CA PRO A 285 -14.64 10.15 -2.85
C PRO A 285 -14.98 8.66 -2.66
N PRO A 286 -16.16 8.34 -2.10
CA PRO A 286 -16.77 7.02 -2.21
C PRO A 286 -17.00 6.64 -3.67
N ARG A 287 -17.00 5.34 -3.97
CA ARG A 287 -17.16 4.83 -5.34
C ARG A 287 -18.41 3.96 -5.44
N ALA A 288 -19.12 4.09 -6.55
CA ALA A 288 -20.21 3.18 -6.86
C ALA A 288 -19.66 1.79 -7.23
N VAL A 289 -20.20 0.75 -6.61
CA VAL A 289 -19.91 -0.66 -6.93
C VAL A 289 -20.80 -1.10 -8.09
N GLY A 290 -20.29 -0.88 -9.30
CA GLY A 290 -20.91 -1.31 -10.56
C GLY A 290 -20.44 -2.68 -11.05
N PRO A 291 -20.96 -3.17 -12.20
CA PRO A 291 -20.64 -4.48 -12.76
C PRO A 291 -19.14 -4.74 -13.00
N THR A 292 -18.36 -3.70 -13.31
CA THR A 292 -16.92 -3.85 -13.59
C THR A 292 -16.02 -3.46 -12.43
N PHE A 293 -16.57 -2.92 -11.33
CA PHE A 293 -15.80 -2.32 -10.23
C PHE A 293 -14.66 -3.23 -9.74
N PHE A 294 -14.96 -4.49 -9.43
CA PHE A 294 -13.95 -5.42 -8.95
C PHE A 294 -12.99 -5.88 -10.04
N SER A 295 -13.47 -6.12 -11.27
CA SER A 295 -12.59 -6.53 -12.38
C SER A 295 -11.68 -5.43 -12.90
N ASP A 296 -12.07 -4.16 -12.70
CA ASP A 296 -11.24 -3.01 -13.04
C ASP A 296 -10.10 -2.81 -12.02
N ARG A 297 -10.23 -3.36 -10.81
CA ARG A 297 -9.29 -3.13 -9.70
C ARG A 297 -8.50 -4.37 -9.27
N ILE A 298 -9.12 -5.55 -9.28
CA ILE A 298 -8.52 -6.84 -8.89
C ILE A 298 -8.06 -7.58 -10.16
N PRO A 299 -6.74 -7.72 -10.41
CA PRO A 299 -6.23 -8.33 -11.66
C PRO A 299 -6.72 -9.76 -11.93
N THR A 300 -6.99 -10.54 -10.89
CA THR A 300 -7.42 -11.95 -10.99
C THR A 300 -8.94 -12.11 -11.08
N MET A 301 -9.71 -11.02 -10.98
CA MET A 301 -11.16 -11.03 -11.03
C MET A 301 -11.66 -10.85 -12.46
N SER A 302 -12.37 -11.84 -13.00
CA SER A 302 -13.02 -11.69 -14.29
C SER A 302 -14.20 -10.70 -14.22
N ARG A 303 -14.58 -10.12 -15.36
CA ARG A 303 -15.78 -9.28 -15.47
C ARG A 303 -17.05 -10.01 -15.01
N ARG A 304 -17.21 -11.29 -15.37
CA ARG A 304 -18.36 -12.11 -14.95
C ARG A 304 -18.43 -12.26 -13.43
N GLN A 305 -17.29 -12.49 -12.78
CA GLN A 305 -17.22 -12.58 -11.32
C GLN A 305 -17.52 -11.23 -10.66
N SER A 306 -16.96 -10.14 -11.19
CA SER A 306 -17.25 -8.78 -10.72
C SER A 306 -18.74 -8.44 -10.80
N GLU A 307 -19.38 -8.77 -11.92
CA GLU A 307 -20.81 -8.54 -12.14
C GLU A 307 -21.68 -9.37 -11.18
N ALA A 308 -21.32 -10.65 -10.98
CA ALA A 308 -21.97 -11.51 -9.98
C ALA A 308 -21.81 -10.95 -8.55
N LEU A 309 -20.63 -10.45 -8.20
CA LEU A 309 -20.34 -9.88 -6.89
C LEU A 309 -21.10 -8.57 -6.63
N ALA A 310 -21.10 -7.64 -7.59
CA ALA A 310 -21.92 -6.42 -7.50
C ALA A 310 -23.42 -6.75 -7.39
N GLY A 311 -23.88 -7.76 -8.14
CA GLY A 311 -25.25 -8.29 -8.04
C GLY A 311 -25.57 -8.84 -6.65
N ALA A 312 -24.67 -9.67 -6.08
CA ALA A 312 -24.84 -10.23 -4.75
C ALA A 312 -24.88 -9.15 -3.66
N LEU A 313 -23.99 -8.16 -3.73
CA LEU A 313 -23.98 -7.02 -2.79
C LEU A 313 -25.28 -6.22 -2.83
N ARG A 314 -25.87 -6.02 -4.01
CA ARG A 314 -27.20 -5.42 -4.16
C ARG A 314 -28.30 -6.33 -3.61
N GLN A 315 -28.23 -7.64 -3.88
CA GLN A 315 -29.23 -8.60 -3.42
C GLN A 315 -29.29 -8.70 -1.90
N ILE A 316 -28.15 -8.59 -1.20
CA ILE A 316 -28.12 -8.57 0.27
C ILE A 316 -28.48 -7.21 0.87
N GLY A 317 -28.80 -6.21 0.04
CA GLY A 317 -29.21 -4.88 0.47
C GLY A 317 -28.07 -4.00 0.97
N LEU A 318 -26.82 -4.30 0.60
CA LEU A 318 -25.68 -3.48 1.02
C LEU A 318 -25.42 -2.29 0.07
N LEU A 319 -25.95 -2.34 -1.16
CA LEU A 319 -25.86 -1.27 -2.14
C LEU A 319 -27.21 -0.59 -2.35
N ASP A 320 -27.19 0.72 -2.54
CA ASP A 320 -28.34 1.48 -3.02
C ASP A 320 -28.60 1.28 -4.54
N ALA A 321 -29.59 2.00 -5.07
CA ALA A 321 -29.94 1.92 -6.49
C ALA A 321 -28.83 2.47 -7.42
N GLN A 322 -28.00 3.37 -6.93
CA GLN A 322 -26.88 3.98 -7.66
C GLN A 322 -25.58 3.16 -7.51
N GLY A 323 -25.57 2.14 -6.65
CA GLY A 323 -24.44 1.27 -6.40
C GLY A 323 -23.53 1.75 -5.27
N TYR A 324 -23.92 2.74 -4.47
CA TYR A 324 -23.15 3.14 -3.29
C TYR A 324 -23.49 2.25 -2.09
N LEU A 325 -22.49 2.02 -1.25
CA LEU A 325 -22.66 1.29 0.00
C LEU A 325 -23.53 2.08 0.98
N LEU A 326 -24.53 1.41 1.56
CA LEU A 326 -25.51 1.98 2.50
C LEU A 326 -25.01 2.05 3.94
N ALA A 327 -24.09 1.16 4.32
CA ALA A 327 -23.50 1.10 5.64
C ALA A 327 -22.01 0.80 5.57
N SER A 328 -21.28 1.20 6.61
CA SER A 328 -19.85 0.90 6.69
C SER A 328 -19.66 -0.62 6.69
N PRO A 329 -18.82 -1.16 5.78
CA PRO A 329 -18.46 -2.58 5.80
C PRO A 329 -17.61 -2.94 7.04
N MET A 330 -17.21 -1.94 7.84
CA MET A 330 -16.50 -2.07 9.11
C MET A 330 -17.41 -1.91 10.33
N ASP A 331 -17.20 -2.78 11.32
CA ASP A 331 -17.40 -2.49 12.73
C ASP A 331 -16.02 -2.62 13.41
N PRO A 332 -15.60 -1.71 14.30
CA PRO A 332 -14.40 -1.89 15.13
C PRO A 332 -14.45 -3.21 15.91
N GLY A 333 -13.94 -4.29 15.31
CA GLY A 333 -13.91 -5.63 15.89
C GLY A 333 -14.07 -6.79 14.91
N PHE A 334 -14.18 -6.58 13.59
CA PHE A 334 -14.43 -7.62 12.57
C PHE A 334 -15.75 -8.41 12.73
N VAL A 335 -16.51 -8.11 13.77
CA VAL A 335 -17.85 -8.63 14.01
C VAL A 335 -18.74 -7.42 14.07
N ASN A 336 -19.50 -7.17 13.00
CA ASN A 336 -20.56 -6.17 13.09
C ASN A 336 -21.56 -6.68 14.12
N THR A 337 -21.57 -6.08 15.31
CA THR A 337 -22.47 -6.42 16.41
C THR A 337 -23.81 -5.72 16.27
N ASN A 338 -23.88 -4.69 15.43
CA ASN A 338 -25.11 -4.03 15.06
C ASN A 338 -25.89 -4.88 14.05
N THR A 339 -26.73 -5.78 14.59
CA THR A 339 -27.63 -6.66 13.82
C THR A 339 -28.63 -5.93 12.93
N SER A 340 -28.84 -4.63 13.16
CA SER A 340 -29.75 -3.80 12.35
C SER A 340 -29.07 -3.13 11.16
N SER A 341 -27.74 -3.16 11.06
CA SER A 341 -27.00 -2.56 9.96
C SER A 341 -27.15 -3.35 8.66
N GLU A 342 -27.22 -2.66 7.53
CA GLU A 342 -27.15 -3.23 6.18
C GLU A 342 -25.85 -3.99 5.96
N ALA A 343 -24.78 -3.66 6.69
CA ALA A 343 -23.49 -4.35 6.66
C ALA A 343 -23.40 -5.54 7.62
N TYR A 344 -24.43 -5.81 8.44
CA TYR A 344 -24.41 -6.92 9.39
C TYR A 344 -24.16 -8.24 8.65
N GLN A 345 -23.07 -8.93 9.00
CA GLN A 345 -22.68 -10.19 8.36
C GLN A 345 -22.62 -10.13 6.81
N TRP A 346 -22.31 -8.97 6.22
CA TRP A 346 -22.34 -8.84 4.76
C TRP A 346 -21.46 -9.88 4.06
N GLY A 347 -20.28 -10.17 4.62
CA GLY A 347 -19.34 -11.11 4.02
C GLY A 347 -19.88 -12.54 3.96
N SER A 348 -20.43 -13.06 5.06
CA SER A 348 -21.04 -14.40 5.05
C SER A 348 -22.28 -14.46 4.16
N ARG A 349 -23.08 -13.37 4.10
CA ARG A 349 -24.25 -13.30 3.19
C ARG A 349 -23.84 -13.31 1.72
N VAL A 350 -22.79 -12.59 1.33
CA VAL A 350 -22.27 -12.64 -0.04
C VAL A 350 -21.65 -14.00 -0.36
N GLN A 351 -20.86 -14.58 0.55
CA GLN A 351 -20.25 -15.90 0.35
C GLN A 351 -21.30 -17.02 0.24
N ALA A 352 -22.45 -16.88 0.92
CA ALA A 352 -23.57 -17.80 0.76
C ALA A 352 -24.18 -17.75 -0.65
N LEU A 353 -24.16 -16.58 -1.31
CA LEU A 353 -24.61 -16.41 -2.69
C LEU A 353 -23.53 -16.78 -3.72
N LEU A 354 -22.25 -16.59 -3.36
CA LEU A 354 -21.09 -16.79 -4.21
C LEU A 354 -20.04 -17.67 -3.51
N PRO A 355 -20.25 -19.00 -3.42
CA PRO A 355 -19.34 -19.88 -2.68
C PRO A 355 -17.90 -19.88 -3.20
N TRP A 356 -17.70 -19.58 -4.49
CA TRP A 356 -16.37 -19.45 -5.10
C TRP A 356 -15.54 -18.29 -4.51
N LEU A 357 -16.19 -17.34 -3.83
CA LEU A 357 -15.51 -16.20 -3.19
C LEU A 357 -14.79 -16.61 -1.90
N ALA A 358 -15.10 -17.77 -1.33
CA ALA A 358 -14.37 -18.32 -0.19
C ALA A 358 -12.97 -18.75 -0.64
N GLY A 359 -11.95 -17.93 -0.35
CA GLY A 359 -10.56 -18.22 -0.71
C GLY A 359 -9.72 -16.96 -0.94
N GLU A 360 -8.70 -17.09 -1.79
CA GLU A 360 -7.66 -16.07 -2.01
C GLU A 360 -8.18 -14.71 -2.53
N ALA A 361 -9.34 -14.67 -3.17
CA ALA A 361 -9.94 -13.43 -3.66
C ALA A 361 -10.63 -12.61 -2.55
N TRP A 362 -10.90 -13.20 -1.38
CA TRP A 362 -11.70 -12.57 -0.34
C TRP A 362 -11.06 -11.30 0.21
N ASP A 363 -9.77 -11.34 0.54
CA ASP A 363 -9.07 -10.19 1.12
C ASP A 363 -9.02 -9.00 0.14
N ALA A 364 -8.81 -9.28 -1.15
CA ALA A 364 -8.87 -8.28 -2.21
C ALA A 364 -10.28 -7.67 -2.32
N VAL A 365 -11.33 -8.49 -2.28
CA VAL A 365 -12.71 -8.00 -2.31
C VAL A 365 -13.04 -7.15 -1.08
N VAL A 366 -12.62 -7.56 0.11
CA VAL A 366 -12.82 -6.77 1.33
C VAL A 366 -12.14 -5.41 1.21
N GLN A 367 -10.88 -5.37 0.74
CA GLN A 367 -10.17 -4.12 0.49
C GLN A 367 -10.95 -3.23 -0.49
N GLU A 368 -11.38 -3.75 -1.64
CA GLU A 368 -12.09 -2.94 -2.64
C GLU A 368 -13.45 -2.44 -2.13
N VAL A 369 -14.14 -3.20 -1.27
CA VAL A 369 -15.37 -2.74 -0.61
C VAL A 369 -15.08 -1.58 0.34
N TRP A 370 -13.93 -1.56 1.02
CA TRP A 370 -13.53 -0.43 1.87
C TRP A 370 -13.16 0.81 1.05
N VAL A 371 -12.44 0.60 -0.07
CA VAL A 371 -12.13 1.66 -1.04
C VAL A 371 -13.42 2.27 -1.60
N ALA A 372 -14.43 1.45 -1.89
CA ALA A 372 -15.74 1.92 -2.32
C ALA A 372 -16.47 2.71 -1.23
N TRP A 373 -16.38 2.27 0.03
CA TRP A 373 -17.01 2.95 1.16
C TRP A 373 -16.42 4.34 1.38
N GLY A 374 -15.12 4.51 1.15
CA GLY A 374 -14.46 5.81 1.27
C GLY A 374 -13.97 6.13 2.69
N GLU A 375 -13.58 5.12 3.48
CA GLU A 375 -13.08 5.28 4.84
C GLU A 375 -11.91 4.32 5.13
N HIS A 376 -10.77 4.86 5.59
CA HIS A 376 -9.64 4.14 6.17
C HIS A 376 -9.09 2.93 5.40
N GLU A 377 -8.70 3.13 4.14
CA GLU A 377 -7.98 2.14 3.34
C GLU A 377 -6.84 2.78 2.53
N ASN A 378 -5.90 1.95 2.09
CA ASN A 378 -4.84 2.37 1.21
C ASN A 378 -5.40 2.72 -0.19
N LEU A 379 -4.68 3.54 -0.96
CA LEU A 379 -5.14 4.05 -2.25
C LEU A 379 -4.04 3.99 -3.32
N GLY A 380 -4.33 3.27 -4.40
CA GLY A 380 -3.50 3.17 -5.59
C GLY A 380 -3.84 4.20 -6.66
N ASP A 381 -5.05 4.78 -6.65
CA ASP A 381 -5.56 5.61 -7.75
C ASP A 381 -4.68 6.84 -8.04
N TYR A 382 -4.09 7.42 -7.00
CA TYR A 382 -3.44 8.74 -7.05
C TYR A 382 -1.91 8.67 -7.11
N VAL A 383 -1.31 7.48 -7.05
CA VAL A 383 0.14 7.31 -6.85
C VAL A 383 0.96 8.03 -7.91
N THR A 384 0.58 7.90 -9.19
CA THR A 384 1.31 8.52 -10.28
C THR A 384 1.24 10.05 -10.20
N ALA A 385 0.08 10.62 -9.85
CA ALA A 385 -0.07 12.05 -9.64
C ALA A 385 0.72 12.53 -8.42
N SER A 386 0.67 11.79 -7.30
CA SER A 386 1.42 12.09 -6.08
C SER A 386 2.93 12.14 -6.33
N LEU A 387 3.47 11.13 -7.01
CA LEU A 387 4.90 11.08 -7.34
C LEU A 387 5.29 12.21 -8.28
N ALA A 388 4.50 12.51 -9.32
CA ALA A 388 4.77 13.63 -10.22
C ALA A 388 4.78 14.99 -9.50
N TRP A 389 3.91 15.18 -8.50
CA TRP A 389 3.88 16.38 -7.68
C TRP A 389 5.13 16.50 -6.78
N LEU A 390 5.57 15.39 -6.16
CA LEU A 390 6.80 15.35 -5.35
C LEU A 390 8.08 15.51 -6.18
N GLU A 391 8.13 14.92 -7.38
CA GLU A 391 9.23 15.11 -8.33
C GLU A 391 9.39 16.59 -8.72
N ALA A 392 8.29 17.33 -8.77
CA ALA A 392 8.27 18.79 -8.98
C ALA A 392 8.43 19.59 -7.67
N GLN A 393 8.85 18.95 -6.57
CA GLN A 393 9.05 19.58 -5.25
C GLN A 393 7.80 20.30 -4.71
N GLY A 394 6.61 19.89 -5.15
CA GLY A 394 5.34 20.50 -4.76
C GLY A 394 4.89 21.69 -5.60
N ASP A 395 5.64 22.10 -6.62
CA ASP A 395 5.34 23.27 -7.45
C ASP A 395 4.37 22.99 -8.62
N ALA A 396 4.04 21.71 -8.87
CA ALA A 396 3.17 21.34 -9.97
C ALA A 396 1.68 21.57 -9.66
N ASP A 397 0.90 21.91 -10.68
CA ASP A 397 -0.57 22.02 -10.61
C ASP A 397 -1.19 20.64 -10.32
N LEU A 398 -1.52 20.42 -9.05
CA LEU A 398 -2.06 19.14 -8.57
C LEU A 398 -3.40 18.78 -9.24
N PRO A 399 -4.40 19.67 -9.36
CA PRO A 399 -5.60 19.40 -10.15
C PRO A 399 -5.32 18.90 -11.58
N ALA A 400 -4.39 19.53 -12.30
CA ALA A 400 -4.01 19.10 -13.64
C ALA A 400 -3.35 17.71 -13.64
N LEU A 401 -2.48 17.43 -12.66
CA LEU A 401 -1.87 16.11 -12.48
C LEU A 401 -2.93 15.04 -12.17
N LEU A 402 -3.90 15.33 -11.31
CA LEU A 402 -4.99 14.40 -10.97
C LEU A 402 -5.82 14.08 -12.21
N GLN A 403 -6.15 15.08 -13.03
CA GLN A 403 -6.89 14.85 -14.27
C GLN A 403 -6.11 13.96 -15.25
N ALA A 404 -4.79 14.14 -15.35
CA ALA A 404 -3.97 13.44 -16.33
C ALA A 404 -3.49 12.04 -15.87
N LEU A 405 -3.30 11.85 -14.57
CA LEU A 405 -2.51 10.74 -14.02
C LEU A 405 -3.25 9.86 -13.02
N THR A 406 -4.50 10.17 -12.67
CA THR A 406 -5.32 9.26 -11.83
C THR A 406 -5.60 7.96 -12.58
N VAL A 407 -5.44 6.83 -11.90
CA VAL A 407 -5.65 5.50 -12.47
C VAL A 407 -6.97 4.92 -12.00
N GLU A 408 -7.92 4.79 -12.92
CA GLU A 408 -9.24 4.18 -12.63
C GLU A 408 -9.21 2.64 -12.66
N LYS A 409 -8.36 2.05 -13.52
CA LYS A 409 -8.31 0.60 -13.78
C LYS A 409 -7.02 -0.03 -13.27
N LEU A 410 -6.92 -0.19 -11.94
CA LEU A 410 -5.73 -0.74 -11.29
C LEU A 410 -5.36 -2.15 -11.79
N ALA A 411 -6.35 -2.96 -12.19
CA ALA A 411 -6.14 -4.30 -12.73
C ALA A 411 -5.28 -4.31 -14.00
N GLN A 412 -5.29 -3.20 -14.76
CA GLN A 412 -4.56 -3.07 -16.02
C GLN A 412 -3.12 -2.56 -15.82
N LEU A 413 -2.73 -2.21 -14.59
CA LEU A 413 -1.38 -1.74 -14.32
C LEU A 413 -0.37 -2.86 -14.55
N THR A 414 0.69 -2.53 -15.28
CA THR A 414 1.91 -3.33 -15.38
C THR A 414 3.05 -2.57 -14.71
N ALA A 415 4.11 -3.29 -14.31
CA ALA A 415 5.35 -2.68 -13.86
C ALA A 415 6.25 -2.25 -15.05
N GLU A 416 5.77 -2.40 -16.28
CA GLU A 416 6.54 -2.07 -17.48
C GLU A 416 6.60 -0.55 -17.66
N ARG A 417 7.81 -0.05 -17.90
CA ARG A 417 8.02 1.37 -18.18
C ARG A 417 7.38 1.71 -19.53
N ARG A 418 6.53 2.74 -19.56
CA ARG A 418 6.07 3.31 -20.84
C ARG A 418 7.24 4.02 -21.52
N PRO A 419 7.56 3.74 -22.79
CA PRO A 419 8.56 4.50 -23.54
C PRO A 419 8.23 6.00 -23.51
N GLY A 420 9.12 6.83 -22.97
CA GLY A 420 8.94 8.29 -22.87
C GLY A 420 8.25 8.81 -21.60
N GLY A 421 7.80 7.95 -20.68
CA GLY A 421 7.02 8.35 -19.49
C GLY A 421 7.83 8.72 -18.23
N GLY A 422 9.15 8.82 -18.32
CA GLY A 422 10.03 9.08 -17.16
C GLY A 422 10.41 10.53 -16.92
N GLY A 423 9.99 11.47 -17.78
CA GLY A 423 10.12 12.90 -17.50
C GLY A 423 8.85 13.39 -16.81
N ALA A 424 8.99 14.13 -15.72
CA ALA A 424 7.94 15.06 -15.30
C ALA A 424 7.46 15.83 -16.55
N PRO A 425 6.15 16.05 -16.74
CA PRO A 425 5.69 16.91 -17.82
C PRO A 425 6.50 18.21 -17.76
N ALA A 426 7.13 18.60 -18.87
CA ALA A 426 7.97 19.77 -18.93
C ALA A 426 7.24 20.93 -18.23
N GLY A 427 7.85 21.47 -17.18
CA GLY A 427 7.21 22.43 -16.27
C GLY A 427 6.45 23.49 -17.05
N ALA A 428 5.24 23.80 -16.58
CA ALA A 428 4.47 24.90 -17.11
C ALA A 428 5.38 26.15 -17.19
N PRO A 429 5.30 26.94 -18.28
CA PRO A 429 6.16 28.11 -18.45
C PRO A 429 6.01 29.02 -17.22
N SER A 430 7.14 29.32 -16.58
CA SER A 430 7.23 30.23 -15.46
C SER A 430 6.40 31.50 -15.76
N PRO A 431 5.51 31.96 -14.85
CA PRO A 431 4.81 33.21 -15.06
C PRO A 431 5.85 34.31 -15.24
N SER A 432 5.85 34.93 -16.42
CA SER A 432 6.76 36.01 -16.77
C SER A 432 6.72 37.08 -15.68
N GLN A 433 7.88 37.37 -15.08
CA GLN A 433 8.01 38.49 -14.14
C GLN A 433 7.45 39.77 -14.78
N PRO A 434 6.63 40.55 -14.06
CA PRO A 434 6.19 41.84 -14.57
C PRO A 434 7.43 42.74 -14.80
N PRO A 435 7.43 43.54 -15.88
CA PRO A 435 8.55 44.42 -16.19
C PRO A 435 8.77 45.43 -15.03
N ARG A 436 10.04 45.61 -14.66
CA ARG A 436 10.48 46.57 -13.64
C ARG A 436 10.24 48.01 -14.05
#